data_AF-A0A956VX83-F1
#
_entry.id   AF-A0A956VX83-F1
#
_cell.length_a   1.000
_cell.length_b   1.000
_cell.length_c   1.000
_cell.angle_alpha   90.00
_cell.angle_beta   90.00
_cell.angle_gamma   90.00
#
_symmetry.space_group_name_H-M   'P 1'
#
loop_
_entity.id
_entity.type
_entity.pdbx_description
1 polymer ?
#
loop_
_entity_poly.entity_id
_entity_poly.type
_entity_poly.pdbx_seq_one_letter_code
_entity_poly.pdbx_strand_id
1 'polypeptide(L)' 'KTGAPARSDRNAKYNELLRIEEMLGDDAIYPGKSAFRQR' A
#
# COMPACT_ATOMS: atom_id res chain seq x y z
N LYS A 1 -30.26 5.34 -2.47
CA LYS A 1 -29.34 4.30 -1.94
C LYS A 1 -28.37 3.92 -3.06
N THR A 2 -27.60 4.89 -3.52
CA THR A 2 -26.68 4.77 -4.66
C THR A 2 -25.41 4.05 -4.20
N GLY A 3 -25.08 2.96 -4.90
CA GLY A 3 -24.08 1.95 -4.51
C GLY A 3 -22.72 2.56 -4.16
N ALA A 4 -22.10 1.97 -3.13
CA ALA A 4 -20.76 2.33 -2.68
C ALA A 4 -19.78 2.35 -3.87
N PRO A 5 -18.91 3.37 -3.99
CA PRO A 5 -17.96 3.45 -5.07
C PRO A 5 -17.10 2.19 -5.07
N ALA A 6 -17.06 1.58 -6.26
CA ALA A 6 -16.37 0.38 -6.62
C ALA A 6 -15.02 0.24 -5.90
N ARG A 7 -14.81 -0.97 -5.36
CA ARG A 7 -13.57 -1.46 -4.76
C ARG A 7 -12.46 -1.61 -5.80
N SER A 8 -12.12 -0.56 -6.54
CA SER A 8 -11.09 -0.56 -7.59
C SER A 8 -9.98 0.43 -7.27
N ASP A 9 -10.31 1.68 -6.88
CA ASP A 9 -9.30 2.69 -6.55
C ASP A 9 -8.42 2.29 -5.36
N ARG A 10 -9.02 1.62 -4.37
CA ARG A 10 -8.29 1.12 -3.21
C ARG A 10 -7.41 -0.09 -3.57
N ASN A 11 -7.93 -0.99 -4.39
CA ASN A 11 -7.20 -2.18 -4.85
C ASN A 11 -6.04 -1.80 -5.78
N ALA A 12 -6.23 -0.77 -6.62
CA ALA A 12 -5.18 -0.25 -7.51
C ALA A 12 -3.95 0.21 -6.72
N LYS A 13 -4.16 0.95 -5.63
CA LYS A 13 -3.07 1.42 -4.75
C LYS A 13 -2.34 0.27 -4.05
N TYR A 14 -3.06 -0.74 -3.56
CA TYR A 14 -2.41 -1.92 -2.98
C TYR A 14 -1.63 -2.74 -4.01
N ASN A 15 -2.19 -2.92 -5.21
CA ASN A 15 -1.50 -3.63 -6.31
C ASN A 15 -0.27 -2.87 -6.82
N GLU A 16 -0.24 -1.54 -6.67
CA GLU A 16 0.92 -0.73 -6.97
C GLU A 16 2.02 -0.89 -5.92
N LEU A 17 1.67 -0.93 -4.62
CA LEU A 17 2.62 -1.24 -3.56
C LEU A 17 3.27 -2.62 -3.72
N LEU A 18 2.50 -3.65 -4.08
CA LEU A 18 3.03 -4.99 -4.35
C LEU A 18 4.01 -5.00 -5.53
N ARG A 19 3.69 -4.26 -6.61
CA ARG A 19 4.62 -4.12 -7.74
C ARG A 19 5.92 -3.39 -7.36
N ILE A 20 5.83 -2.36 -6.52
CA ILE A 20 7.00 -1.63 -6.03
C ILE A 20 7.87 -2.53 -5.13
N GLU A 21 7.24 -3.34 -4.27
CA GLU A 21 7.94 -4.33 -3.43
C GLU A 21 8.67 -5.38 -4.29
N GLU A 22 7.99 -5.94 -5.30
CA GLU A 22 8.61 -6.88 -6.26
C GLU A 22 9.76 -6.24 -7.05
N MET A 23 9.64 -4.97 -7.44
CA MET A 23 10.68 -4.24 -8.17
C MET A 23 11.90 -3.92 -7.30
N LEU A 24 11.71 -3.65 -6.01
CA LEU A 24 12.79 -3.34 -5.07
C LEU A 24 13.47 -4.61 -4.53
N GLY A 25 12.79 -5.76 -4.55
CA GLY A 25 13.35 -7.03 -4.10
C GLY A 25 13.90 -6.94 -2.68
N ASP A 26 15.18 -7.28 -2.50
CA ASP A 26 15.85 -7.28 -1.19
C ASP A 26 16.03 -5.87 -0.58
N ASP A 27 15.93 -4.80 -1.38
CA ASP A 27 16.02 -3.42 -0.92
C ASP A 27 14.68 -2.87 -0.40
N ALA A 28 13.58 -3.63 -0.54
CA ALA A 28 12.27 -3.24 -0.04
C ALA A 28 12.21 -3.34 1.50
N ILE A 29 12.07 -2.20 2.19
CA ILE A 29 11.97 -2.17 3.66
C ILE A 29 10.58 -1.71 4.07
N TYR A 30 9.85 -2.55 4.79
CA TYR A 30 8.61 -2.16 5.45
C TYR A 30 8.90 -1.55 6.85
N PRO A 31 8.72 -0.24 7.06
CA PRO A 31 9.10 0.44 8.30
C PRO A 31 8.24 0.04 9.52
N GLY A 32 7.06 -0.55 9.31
CA GLY A 32 6.18 -0.99 10.41
C GLY A 32 5.93 0.12 11.44
N LYS A 33 6.27 -0.12 12.71
CA LYS A 33 6.03 0.84 13.79
C LYS A 33 6.94 2.07 13.74
N SER A 34 8.09 2.01 13.05
CA SER A 34 8.98 3.18 12.89
C SER A 34 8.40 4.24 11.96
N ALA A 35 7.41 3.87 11.12
CA ALA A 35 6.67 4.81 10.29
C ALA A 35 5.83 5.80 11.13
N PHE A 36 5.49 5.43 12.36
CA PHE A 36 4.73 6.28 13.26
C PHE A 36 5.69 7.04 14.17
N ARG A 37 5.80 8.35 13.95
CA ARG A 37 6.59 9.23 14.81
C ARG A 37 6.01 9.18 16.23
N GLN A 38 6.74 8.56 17.16
CA GLN A 38 6.42 8.63 18.58
C GLN A 38 6.70 10.06 19.06
N ARG A 39 5.71 10.64 19.74
CA ARG A 39 5.81 11.96 20.36
C ARG A 39 6.65 11.89 21.62
#